data_AF-A0A194QQ46-F1
#
_entry.id   AF-A0A194QQ46-F1
#
_cell.length_a   1.000
_cell.length_b   1.000
_cell.length_c   1.000
_cell.angle_alpha   90.00
_cell.angle_beta   90.00
_cell.angle_gamma   90.00
#
_symmetry.space_group_name_H-M   'P 1'
#
loop_
_entity.id
_entity.type
_entity.pdbx_description
1 polymer ?
#
loop_
_entity_poly.entity_id
_entity_poly.type
_entity_poly.pdbx_seq_one_letter_code
_entity_poly.pdbx_strand_id
1 'polypeptide(L)' 'MSTSQSDANALPRITDVEWKLEALTNTPGVGSDKLLYSVVLKTDKDDVPFTCDTQQLQDLVYKLKDLVRHCENVKSELT' A
#
# COMPACT_ATOMS: atom_id res chain seq x y z
N MET A 1 -7.37 30.08 22.89
CA MET A 1 -7.69 29.14 21.80
C MET A 1 -6.45 29.05 20.94
N SER A 2 -5.63 28.02 21.16
CA SER A 2 -4.34 27.88 20.49
C SER A 2 -4.49 26.81 19.41
N THR A 3 -4.58 27.23 18.16
CA THR A 3 -4.50 26.34 17.00
C THR A 3 -3.05 25.93 16.81
N SER A 4 -2.72 24.67 17.08
CA SER A 4 -1.41 24.07 16.83
C SER A 4 -1.18 23.95 15.32
N GLN A 5 -0.41 24.91 14.81
CA GLN A 5 0.08 24.98 13.44
C GLN A 5 1.33 24.08 13.31
N SER A 6 1.15 22.75 13.19
CA SER A 6 2.25 21.80 12.99
C SER A 6 2.02 20.71 11.93
N ASP A 7 0.78 20.49 11.48
CA ASP A 7 0.47 19.29 10.68
C ASP A 7 0.57 19.48 9.16
N ALA A 8 0.77 20.71 8.70
CA ALA A 8 0.86 21.02 7.28
C ALA A 8 2.07 20.33 6.60
N ASN A 9 3.12 19.98 7.35
CA ASN A 9 4.36 19.39 6.81
C ASN A 9 4.58 17.91 7.20
N ALA A 10 3.61 17.28 7.89
CA ALA A 10 3.70 15.86 8.20
C ALA A 10 3.45 15.01 6.94
N LEU A 11 4.20 13.93 6.74
CA LEU A 11 3.87 12.96 5.69
C LEU A 11 2.51 12.31 6.00
N PRO A 12 1.67 12.03 4.99
CA PRO A 12 0.40 11.34 5.20
C PRO A 12 0.62 10.03 5.95
N ARG A 13 -0.18 9.79 7.00
CA ARG A 13 -0.14 8.53 7.74
C ARG A 13 -1.20 7.61 7.16
N ILE A 14 -0.77 6.40 6.78
CA ILE A 14 -1.70 5.33 6.39
C ILE A 14 -2.45 4.89 7.64
N THR A 15 -3.78 4.95 7.60
CA THR A 15 -4.67 4.59 8.71
C THR A 15 -5.42 3.30 8.47
N ASP A 16 -5.68 2.95 7.21
CA ASP A 16 -6.40 1.74 6.82
C ASP A 16 -6.07 1.33 5.37
N VAL A 17 -6.47 0.14 4.97
CA VAL A 17 -6.32 -0.37 3.60
C VAL A 17 -7.61 -1.05 3.15
N GLU A 18 -8.24 -0.49 2.12
CA GLU A 18 -9.34 -1.15 1.42
C GLU A 18 -8.81 -1.85 0.17
N TRP A 19 -9.40 -2.99 -0.18
CA TRP A 19 -9.00 -3.71 -1.38
C TRP A 19 -10.15 -4.49 -2.02
N LYS A 20 -10.03 -4.74 -3.31
CA LYS A 20 -10.92 -5.55 -4.13
C LYS A 20 -10.10 -6.40 -5.10
N LEU A 21 -10.48 -7.66 -5.25
CA LEU A 21 -9.94 -8.56 -6.27
C LEU A 21 -10.94 -8.69 -7.41
N GLU A 22 -10.46 -8.50 -8.63
CA GLU A 22 -11.26 -8.59 -9.85
C GLU A 22 -10.65 -9.64 -10.78
N ALA A 23 -11.47 -10.60 -11.20
CA ALA A 23 -11.07 -11.57 -12.23
C ALA A 23 -11.45 -11.01 -13.60
N LEU A 24 -10.45 -10.70 -14.42
CA LEU A 24 -10.67 -10.30 -15.81
C LEU A 24 -10.77 -11.57 -16.65
N THR A 25 -11.99 -12.06 -16.86
CA THR A 25 -12.25 -13.20 -17.74
C THR A 25 -12.37 -12.71 -19.18
N ASN A 26 -11.37 -12.98 -20.01
CA ASN A 26 -11.53 -12.83 -21.45
C ASN A 26 -12.36 -14.01 -21.99
N THR A 27 -13.32 -13.70 -22.87
CA THR A 27 -14.20 -14.61 -23.60
C THR A 27 -13.47 -15.79 -24.29
N PRO A 28 -14.17 -16.89 -24.59
CA PRO A 28 -13.58 -18.23 -24.64
C PRO A 28 -12.61 -18.44 -25.80
N GLY A 29 -11.48 -19.07 -25.50
CA GLY A 29 -10.55 -19.60 -26.51
C GLY A 29 -9.09 -19.60 -26.06
N VAL A 30 -8.58 -18.50 -25.52
CA VAL A 30 -7.16 -18.39 -25.13
C VAL A 30 -7.00 -17.27 -24.09
N GLY A 31 -6.46 -17.59 -22.92
CA GLY A 31 -5.87 -16.59 -22.02
C GLY A 31 -6.25 -16.78 -20.56
N SER A 32 -5.25 -17.12 -19.74
CA SER A 32 -5.33 -17.24 -18.28
C SER A 32 -6.07 -16.07 -17.63
N ASP A 33 -7.00 -16.38 -16.72
CA ASP A 33 -7.68 -15.39 -15.88
C ASP A 33 -6.65 -14.46 -15.24
N LYS A 34 -6.62 -13.18 -15.64
CA LYS A 34 -5.72 -12.20 -15.03
C LYS A 34 -6.44 -11.61 -13.82
N LEU A 35 -5.88 -11.86 -12.64
CA LEU A 35 -6.30 -11.21 -11.41
C LEU A 35 -5.80 -9.77 -11.39
N LEU A 36 -6.72 -8.84 -11.13
CA LEU A 36 -6.43 -7.43 -10.90
C LEU A 36 -6.79 -7.08 -9.46
N TYR A 37 -5.83 -6.52 -8.73
CA TYR A 37 -6.00 -6.08 -7.36
C TYR A 37 -6.17 -4.56 -7.34
N SER A 38 -7.33 -4.09 -6.94
CA SER A 38 -7.62 -2.67 -6.73
C SER A 38 -7.45 -2.39 -5.24
N VAL A 39 -6.46 -1.57 -4.86
CA VAL A 39 -6.09 -1.26 -3.47
C VAL A 39 -6.22 0.24 -3.24
N VAL A 40 -6.75 0.63 -2.08
CA VAL A 40 -6.84 2.02 -1.63
C VAL A 40 -6.20 2.11 -0.25
N LEU A 41 -5.09 2.84 -0.17
CA LEU A 41 -4.50 3.20 1.12
C LEU A 41 -5.29 4.38 1.67
N LYS A 42 -6.00 4.17 2.78
CA LYS A 42 -6.65 5.26 3.51
C LYS A 42 -5.60 6.02 4.28
N THR A 43 -5.62 7.33 4.17
CA THR A 43 -4.70 8.19 4.92
C THR A 43 -5.46 9.24 5.71
N ASP A 44 -4.76 9.89 6.65
CA ASP A 44 -5.29 11.06 7.36
C ASP A 44 -5.33 12.34 6.49
N LYS A 45 -4.91 12.24 5.22
CA LYS A 45 -4.99 13.29 4.20
C LYS A 45 -5.83 12.79 3.02
N ASP A 46 -5.17 12.50 1.89
CA ASP A 46 -5.81 12.00 0.69
C ASP A 46 -5.60 10.48 0.53
N ASP A 47 -6.66 9.77 0.15
CA ASP A 47 -6.59 8.35 -0.17
C ASP A 47 -5.71 8.11 -1.40
N VAL A 48 -4.95 7.00 -1.39
CA VAL A 48 -4.07 6.64 -2.51
C VAL A 48 -4.56 5.35 -3.16
N PRO A 49 -5.34 5.45 -4.26
CA PRO A 49 -5.79 4.29 -5.02
C PRO A 49 -4.72 3.83 -6.01
N PHE A 50 -4.56 2.52 -6.17
CA PHE A 50 -3.77 1.92 -7.23
C PHE A 50 -4.29 0.53 -7.60
N THR A 51 -3.95 0.09 -8.81
CA THR A 51 -4.21 -1.27 -9.28
C THR A 51 -2.91 -2.00 -9.54
N CYS A 52 -2.85 -3.29 -9.23
CA CYS A 52 -1.67 -4.10 -9.47
C CYS A 52 -2.05 -5.54 -9.86
N ASP A 53 -1.15 -6.24 -10.54
CA ASP A 53 -1.26 -7.69 -10.70
C ASP A 53 -0.58 -8.44 -9.54
N THR A 54 -0.70 -9.77 -9.54
CA THR A 54 -0.15 -10.63 -8.48
C THR A 54 1.34 -10.40 -8.24
N GLN A 55 2.14 -10.22 -9.30
CA GLN A 55 3.58 -10.04 -9.16
C GLN A 55 3.90 -8.70 -8.51
N GLN A 56 3.27 -7.63 -8.99
CA GLN A 56 3.44 -6.29 -8.44
C GLN A 56 3.02 -6.21 -6.96
N LEU A 57 1.94 -6.93 -6.58
CA LEU A 57 1.50 -7.01 -5.19
C LEU A 57 2.52 -7.74 -4.30
N GLN A 58 3.09 -8.85 -4.79
CA GLN A 58 4.14 -9.58 -4.08
C GLN A 58 5.39 -8.73 -3.87
N ASP A 59 5.82 -8.00 -4.90
CA ASP A 59 6.96 -7.10 -4.83
C ASP A 59 6.74 -5.98 -3.79
N LEU A 60 5.52 -5.44 -3.72
CA LEU A 60 5.13 -4.44 -2.71
C LEU A 60 5.24 -5.03 -1.30
N VAL A 61 4.67 -6.21 -1.06
CA VAL A 61 4.73 -6.88 0.25
C VAL A 61 6.18 -7.16 0.66
N TYR A 62 7.02 -7.58 -0.29
CA TYR A 62 8.43 -7.84 -0.02
C TYR A 62 9.17 -6.56 0.40
N LYS A 63 8.98 -5.45 -0.33
CA LYS A 63 9.56 -4.15 0.03
C LYS A 63 9.11 -3.66 1.41
N LEU A 64 7.84 -3.86 1.76
CA LEU A 64 7.33 -3.49 3.08
C LEU A 64 7.98 -4.31 4.20
N LYS A 65 8.20 -5.61 4.00
CA LYS A 65 8.92 -6.45 4.97
C LYS A 65 10.38 -6.02 5.14
N ASP A 66 11.07 -5.71 4.04
CA ASP A 66 12.44 -5.21 4.08
C ASP A 66 12.53 -3.87 4.83
N LEU A 67 11.56 -2.98 4.62
CA LEU A 67 11.44 -1.71 5.37
C LEU A 67 11.25 -1.96 6.87
N VAL A 68 10.38 -2.89 7.27
CA VAL A 68 10.20 -3.25 8.69
C VAL A 68 11.51 -3.74 9.29
N ARG A 69 12.20 -4.67 8.62
CA ARG A 69 13.50 -5.18 9.07
C ARG A 69 14.53 -4.07 9.21
N HIS A 70 14.55 -3.13 8.27
CA HIS A 70 15.45 -1.99 8.33
C HIS A 70 15.15 -1.08 9.54
N CYS A 71 13.87 -0.77 9.79
CA CYS A 71 13.48 0.02 10.96
C CYS A 71 13.82 -0.67 12.28
N GLU A 72 13.66 -1.98 12.37
CA GLU A 72 14.05 -2.77 13.55
C GLU A 72 15.57 -2.74 13.79
N ASN A 73 16.36 -2.90 12.73
CA ASN A 73 17.82 -2.80 12.81
C ASN A 73 18.26 -1.41 13.26
N VAL A 74 17.74 -0.35 12.63
CA VAL A 74 18.06 1.03 13.01
C VAL A 74 17.68 1.28 14.47
N LYS A 75 16.51 0.82 14.92
CA LYS A 75 16.11 0.94 16.33
C LYS A 75 17.12 0.27 17.27
N SER A 76 17.63 -0.91 16.91
CA SER A 76 18.62 -1.64 17.72
C SER A 76 19.97 -0.93 17.81
N GLU A 77 20.35 -0.14 16.80
CA GLU A 77 21.59 0.64 16.81
C GLU A 77 21.48 1.94 17.63
N LEU A 78 20.25 2.40 17.92
CA LEU A 78 19.97 3.59 18.73
C LEU A 78 19.78 3.30 20.23
N THR A 79 19.70 2.02 20.64
CA THR A 79 19.55 1.56 22.03
C THR A 79 20.79 0.87 22.54
#